data_AF-A0A7X6YPA0-F1
#
_entry.id   AF-A0A7X6YPA0-F1
#
_cell.length_a   1.000
_cell.length_b   1.000
_cell.length_c   1.000
_cell.angle_alpha   90.00
_cell.angle_beta   90.00
_cell.angle_gamma   90.00
#
_symmetry.space_group_name_H-M   'P 1'
#
loop_
_entity.id
_entity.type
_entity.pdbx_description
1 polymer ?
#
loop_
_entity_poly.entity_id
_entity_poly.type
_entity_poly.pdbx_seq_one_letter_code
_entity_poly.pdbx_strand_id
1 'polypeptide(L)'
;MNNEIRSDKSREQRPWARPRDFILLGLIVVAALTLFLIPPLLNPADSIEVLVYHEGVVIDRFILEEGTSRLLSYDQLPAIEIQQWPDRSIAIVRSDCPDQVCVKTGRIRFAGQFAACLPNNFVIVLQGRSETEGVDAVA
;
A
#
# COMPACT_ATOMS: atom_id res chain seq x y z
N MET A 1 40.04 -42.42 -39.41
CA MET A 1 39.37 -43.53 -38.71
C MET A 1 39.99 -43.59 -37.33
N ASN A 2 39.16 -43.64 -36.27
CA ASN A 2 39.49 -43.68 -34.84
C ASN A 2 39.67 -42.30 -34.21
N ASN A 3 39.20 -41.98 -33.01
CA ASN A 3 38.17 -42.48 -32.09
C ASN A 3 38.09 -41.40 -30.98
N GLU A 4 37.26 -41.62 -29.97
CA GLU A 4 37.20 -40.91 -28.67
C GLU A 4 35.98 -39.99 -28.54
N ILE A 5 34.83 -40.65 -28.48
CA ILE A 5 33.77 -40.29 -27.55
C ILE A 5 34.41 -40.12 -26.16
N ARG A 6 34.64 -38.88 -25.73
CA ARG A 6 34.90 -38.59 -24.32
C ARG A 6 33.69 -37.88 -23.72
N SER A 7 32.80 -38.72 -23.24
CA SER A 7 31.97 -38.43 -22.07
C SER A 7 32.81 -37.69 -21.03
N ASP A 8 32.44 -36.46 -20.67
CA ASP A 8 32.80 -35.95 -19.36
C ASP A 8 31.60 -35.30 -18.68
N LYS A 9 31.20 -35.98 -17.61
CA LYS A 9 30.20 -35.56 -16.64
C LYS A 9 30.81 -34.42 -15.82
N SER A 10 30.33 -33.20 -16.00
CA SER A 10 30.44 -32.19 -14.94
C SER A 10 29.10 -31.50 -14.73
N ARG A 11 28.14 -32.29 -14.26
CA ARG A 11 27.19 -31.77 -13.28
C ARG A 11 28.02 -31.37 -12.05
N GLU A 12 28.61 -30.17 -12.09
CA GLU A 12 29.16 -29.51 -10.92
C GLU A 12 28.00 -29.30 -9.95
N GLN A 13 27.77 -30.31 -9.10
CA GLN A 13 27.08 -30.15 -7.84
C GLN A 13 27.96 -29.24 -6.99
N ARG A 14 27.85 -27.92 -7.22
CA ARG A 14 28.47 -26.92 -6.37
C ARG A 14 27.85 -27.09 -4.98
N PRO A 15 28.66 -27.25 -3.92
CA PRO A 15 28.14 -27.50 -2.59
C PRO A 15 27.21 -26.35 -2.20
N TRP A 16 25.98 -26.75 -1.91
CA TRP A 16 24.85 -25.97 -1.46
C TRP A 16 25.26 -25.09 -0.25
N ALA A 17 25.48 -23.80 -0.51
CA ALA A 17 25.80 -22.71 0.42
C ALA A 17 26.98 -22.95 1.40
N ARG A 18 28.06 -22.18 1.26
CA ARG A 18 29.11 -22.15 2.29
C ARG A 18 28.53 -21.55 3.58
N PRO A 19 29.00 -21.92 4.79
CA PRO A 19 28.50 -21.36 6.04
C PRO A 19 28.62 -19.83 6.11
N ARG A 20 29.58 -19.26 5.37
CA ARG A 20 29.77 -17.81 5.19
C ARG A 20 28.65 -17.14 4.38
N ASP A 21 28.03 -17.86 3.46
CA ASP A 21 26.92 -17.34 2.64
C ASP A 21 25.65 -17.19 3.49
N PHE A 22 25.46 -18.07 4.48
CA PHE A 22 24.39 -17.92 5.47
C PHE A 22 24.59 -16.71 6.39
N ILE A 23 25.84 -16.37 6.72
CA ILE A 23 26.16 -15.15 7.49
C ILE A 23 25.79 -13.92 6.67
N LEU A 24 26.17 -13.89 5.39
CA LEU A 24 25.82 -12.79 4.48
C LEU A 24 24.30 -12.68 4.29
N LEU A 25 23.61 -13.80 4.08
CA LEU A 25 22.16 -13.84 3.96
C LEU A 25 21.47 -13.35 5.23
N GLY A 26 21.92 -13.81 6.40
CA GLY A 26 21.39 -13.36 7.69
C GLY A 26 21.55 -11.86 7.87
N LEU A 27 22.72 -11.31 7.52
CA LEU A 27 22.98 -9.87 7.64
C LEU A 27 22.10 -9.06 6.69
N ILE A 28 21.89 -9.51 5.45
CA ILE A 28 20.97 -8.87 4.50
C ILE A 28 19.52 -8.92 5.01
N VAL A 29 19.07 -10.06 5.53
CA VAL A 29 17.71 -10.20 6.08
C VAL A 29 17.52 -9.29 7.30
N VAL A 30 18.50 -9.22 8.20
CA VAL A 30 18.46 -8.31 9.35
C VAL A 30 18.45 -6.85 8.89
N ALA A 31 19.27 -6.48 7.91
CA ALA A 31 19.26 -5.13 7.33
C ALA A 31 17.89 -4.80 6.70
N ALA A 32 17.29 -5.72 5.95
CA ALA A 32 15.97 -5.54 5.35
C ALA A 32 14.87 -5.41 6.41
N LEU A 33 14.90 -6.26 7.45
CA LEU A 33 13.95 -6.20 8.56
C LEU A 33 14.09 -4.90 9.36
N THR A 34 15.31 -4.46 9.66
CA THR A 34 15.53 -3.20 10.36
C THR A 34 15.02 -2.01 9.54
N LEU A 35 15.36 -1.94 8.25
CA LEU A 35 14.82 -0.91 7.34
C LEU A 35 13.29 -0.93 7.23
N PHE A 36 12.66 -2.10 7.33
CA PHE A 36 11.20 -2.24 7.22
C PHE A 36 10.46 -1.93 8.54
N LEU A 37 11.01 -2.36 9.69
CA LEU A 37 10.33 -2.22 10.99
C LEU A 37 10.58 -0.86 11.68
N ILE A 38 11.68 -0.16 11.38
CA ILE A 38 12.04 1.10 12.05
C ILE A 38 11.14 2.30 11.64
N PRO A 39 10.81 2.53 10.35
CA PRO A 39 10.03 3.68 9.92
C PRO A 39 8.67 3.87 10.62
N PRO A 40 7.82 2.84 10.78
CA PRO A 40 6.53 3.01 11.47
C PRO A 40 6.68 3.26 12.98
N LEU A 41 7.83 2.93 13.58
CA LEU A 41 8.10 3.16 15.01
C LEU A 41 8.60 4.58 15.27
N LEU A 42 9.38 5.16 14.35
CA LEU A 42 9.93 6.51 14.49
C LEU A 42 9.00 7.60 13.96
N ASN A 43 8.18 7.29 12.96
CA ASN A 43 7.23 8.24 12.35
C ASN A 43 5.81 7.70 12.46
N PRO A 44 5.21 7.68 13.67
CA PRO A 44 3.78 7.48 13.77
C PRO A 44 3.10 8.61 13.00
N ALA A 45 2.29 8.26 12.00
CA ALA A 45 1.40 9.24 11.40
C ALA A 45 0.42 9.71 12.49
N ASP A 46 0.57 10.96 12.94
CA ASP A 46 -0.24 11.52 14.03
C ASP A 46 -1.72 11.59 13.65
N SER A 47 -2.00 11.74 12.35
CA SER A 47 -3.35 11.70 11.82
C SER A 47 -3.37 11.08 10.41
N ILE A 48 -4.48 10.43 10.09
CA ILE A 48 -4.75 9.92 8.75
C ILE A 48 -5.71 10.89 8.08
N GLU A 49 -5.30 11.47 6.97
CA GLU A 49 -6.10 12.35 6.12
C GLU A 49 -6.71 11.53 4.97
N VAL A 50 -8.02 11.65 4.76
CA VAL A 50 -8.70 11.17 3.56
C VAL A 50 -8.61 12.25 2.50
N LEU A 51 -8.11 11.86 1.33
CA LEU A 51 -8.20 12.66 0.11
C LEU A 51 -9.18 12.01 -0.85
N VAL A 52 -10.19 12.77 -1.24
CA VAL A 52 -11.20 12.34 -2.20
C VAL A 52 -10.91 13.01 -3.53
N TYR A 53 -10.57 12.20 -4.52
CA TYR A 53 -10.30 12.61 -5.89
C TYR A 53 -11.48 12.30 -6.79
N HIS A 54 -11.83 13.26 -7.63
CA HIS A 54 -12.76 13.07 -8.74
C HIS A 54 -12.14 13.70 -9.99
N GLU A 55 -12.06 12.92 -11.08
CA GLU A 55 -11.40 13.33 -12.33
C GLU A 55 -9.95 13.84 -12.14
N GLY A 56 -9.25 13.29 -11.14
CA GLY A 56 -7.87 13.65 -10.83
C GLY A 56 -7.70 14.94 -10.01
N VAL A 57 -8.79 15.58 -9.57
CA VAL A 57 -8.77 16.76 -8.70
C VAL A 57 -9.26 16.39 -7.30
N VAL A 58 -8.60 16.91 -6.26
CA VAL A 58 -9.06 16.75 -4.88
C VAL A 58 -10.30 17.61 -4.67
N ILE A 59 -11.46 16.96 -4.51
CA ILE A 59 -12.73 17.63 -4.26
C ILE A 59 -13.04 17.75 -2.77
N ASP A 60 -12.46 16.88 -1.94
CA ASP A 60 -12.69 16.87 -0.51
C ASP A 60 -11.46 16.34 0.24
N ARG A 61 -11.25 16.86 1.44
CA ARG A 61 -10.19 16.43 2.34
C ARG A 61 -10.63 16.55 3.80
N PHE A 62 -10.45 15.48 4.56
CA PHE A 62 -10.82 15.46 5.97
C PHE A 62 -9.98 14.46 6.75
N ILE A 63 -9.82 14.69 8.05
CA ILE A 63 -9.04 13.81 8.93
C ILE A 63 -9.97 12.70 9.47
N LEU A 64 -9.49 11.45 9.51
CA LEU A 64 -10.22 10.37 10.18
C LEU A 64 -10.11 10.54 11.69
N GLU A 65 -11.18 11.07 12.26
CA GLU A 65 -11.39 11.07 13.71
C GLU A 65 -11.81 9.68 14.21
N GLU A 66 -11.23 9.27 15.32
CA GLU A 66 -11.65 8.07 16.05
C GLU A 66 -12.97 8.33 16.80
N GLY A 67 -13.85 7.34 16.87
CA GLY A 67 -15.16 7.48 17.52
C GLY A 67 -16.25 8.11 16.65
N THR A 68 -15.91 8.60 15.46
CA THR A 68 -16.83 9.32 14.58
C THR A 68 -17.38 8.41 13.47
N SER A 69 -18.71 8.39 13.33
CA SER A 69 -19.40 7.74 12.20
C SER A 69 -19.99 8.82 11.31
N ARG A 70 -19.59 8.86 10.04
CA ARG A 70 -20.07 9.83 9.05
C ARG A 70 -20.48 9.08 7.79
N LEU A 71 -21.60 9.49 7.19
CA LEU A 71 -22.00 9.06 5.86
C LEU A 71 -21.86 10.27 4.94
N LEU A 72 -21.02 10.14 3.92
CA LEU A 72 -20.78 11.18 2.92
C LEU A 72 -21.40 10.70 1.61
N SER A 73 -22.38 11.44 1.10
CA SER A 73 -22.97 11.19 -0.21
C SER A 73 -22.47 12.25 -1.18
N TYR A 74 -21.89 11.81 -2.29
CA TYR A 74 -21.52 12.68 -3.40
C TYR A 74 -22.53 12.43 -4.52
N ASP A 75 -23.57 13.26 -4.57
CA ASP A 75 -24.65 13.18 -5.57
C ASP A 75 -24.25 13.76 -6.94
N GLN A 76 -23.02 14.25 -7.07
CA GLN A 76 -22.50 14.67 -8.37
C GLN A 76 -22.28 13.42 -9.21
N LEU A 77 -23.01 13.28 -10.31
CA LEU A 77 -22.91 12.17 -11.26
C LEU A 77 -21.43 11.81 -11.47
N PRO A 78 -20.97 10.65 -10.97
CA PRO A 78 -21.73 9.50 -10.47
C PRO A 78 -21.99 9.47 -8.94
N ALA A 79 -23.20 9.01 -8.56
CA ALA A 79 -23.60 8.88 -7.15
C ALA A 79 -22.73 7.85 -6.40
N ILE A 80 -21.96 8.32 -5.41
CA ILE A 80 -21.10 7.50 -4.56
C ILE A 80 -21.37 7.82 -3.09
N GLU A 81 -21.60 6.79 -2.30
CA GLU A 81 -21.76 6.91 -0.85
C GLU A 81 -20.55 6.29 -0.13
N ILE A 82 -19.95 7.07 0.75
CA ILE A 82 -18.83 6.66 1.59
C ILE A 82 -19.30 6.61 3.04
N GLN A 83 -18.96 5.53 3.73
CA GLN A 83 -19.21 5.41 5.16
C GLN A 83 -17.89 5.37 5.92
N GLN A 84 -17.76 6.24 6.91
CA GLN A 84 -16.75 6.19 7.95
C GLN A 84 -17.35 5.54 9.20
N TRP A 85 -16.56 4.72 9.87
CA TRP A 85 -16.91 4.09 11.13
C TRP A 85 -16.02 4.55 12.29
N PRO A 86 -16.45 4.33 13.55
CA PRO A 86 -15.72 4.75 14.75
C PRO A 86 -14.32 4.15 14.92
N ASP A 87 -14.01 3.06 14.23
CA ASP A 87 -12.73 2.33 14.27
C ASP A 87 -11.67 2.92 13.33
N ARG A 88 -11.84 4.18 12.89
CA ARG A 88 -11.00 4.85 11.88
C ARG A 88 -10.92 4.10 10.56
N SER A 89 -12.00 3.39 10.20
CA SER A 89 -12.12 2.78 8.88
C SER A 89 -13.13 3.51 8.02
N ILE A 90 -12.89 3.48 6.71
CA ILE A 90 -13.74 4.09 5.70
C ILE A 90 -13.91 3.13 4.52
N ALA A 91 -15.07 3.14 3.89
CA ALA A 91 -15.34 2.33 2.71
C ALA A 91 -16.38 3.00 1.82
N ILE A 92 -16.33 2.69 0.53
CA ILE A 92 -17.42 2.98 -0.39
C ILE A 92 -18.49 1.93 -0.17
N VAL A 93 -19.66 2.35 0.31
CA VAL A 93 -20.79 1.44 0.59
C VAL A 93 -21.75 1.34 -0.59
N ARG A 94 -21.76 2.36 -1.45
CA ARG A 94 -22.59 2.40 -2.66
C ARG A 94 -21.87 3.14 -3.78
N SER A 95 -22.00 2.61 -4.99
CA SER A 95 -21.51 3.22 -6.23
C SER A 95 -22.44 2.82 -7.37
N ASP A 96 -22.63 3.67 -8.36
CA ASP A 96 -23.44 3.37 -9.56
C ASP A 96 -22.66 2.65 -10.68
N CYS A 97 -21.45 2.17 -10.39
CA CYS A 97 -20.60 1.51 -11.39
C CYS A 97 -20.93 0.00 -11.56
N PRO A 98 -20.75 -0.59 -12.75
CA PRO A 98 -21.03 -2.01 -12.97
C PRO A 98 -20.04 -2.94 -12.25
N ASP A 99 -18.78 -2.52 -12.12
CA ASP A 99 -17.71 -3.38 -11.62
C ASP A 99 -17.79 -3.61 -10.10
N GLN A 100 -18.31 -2.62 -9.38
CA GLN A 100 -18.44 -2.60 -7.92
C GLN A 100 -17.12 -2.94 -7.19
N VAL A 101 -15.96 -2.73 -7.83
CA VAL A 101 -14.64 -3.07 -7.27
C VAL A 101 -14.34 -2.24 -6.03
N CYS A 102 -14.72 -0.96 -6.04
CA CYS A 102 -14.60 -0.06 -4.90
C CYS A 102 -15.41 -0.54 -3.69
N VAL A 103 -16.65 -1.00 -3.89
CA VAL A 103 -17.50 -1.55 -2.82
C VAL A 103 -16.93 -2.89 -2.31
N LYS A 104 -16.46 -3.74 -3.23
CA LYS A 104 -15.82 -5.03 -2.88
C LYS A 104 -14.48 -4.87 -2.18
N THR A 105 -13.79 -3.73 -2.32
CA THR A 105 -12.55 -3.42 -1.60
C THR A 105 -12.80 -3.37 -0.09
N GLY A 106 -14.00 -2.97 0.31
CA GLY A 106 -14.39 -2.92 1.71
C GLY A 106 -13.65 -1.82 2.48
N ARG A 107 -13.39 -2.10 3.77
CA ARG A 107 -12.90 -1.12 4.74
C ARG A 107 -11.39 -0.91 4.62
N ILE A 108 -11.00 0.32 4.32
CA ILE A 108 -9.62 0.79 4.39
C ILE A 108 -9.43 1.64 5.66
N ARG A 109 -8.27 1.54 6.30
CA ARG A 109 -8.00 2.19 7.61
C ARG A 109 -6.57 2.70 7.78
N PHE A 110 -5.63 2.19 6.99
CA PHE A 110 -4.21 2.51 7.14
C PHE A 110 -3.76 3.50 6.08
N ALA A 111 -2.81 4.37 6.44
CA ALA A 111 -2.13 5.24 5.50
C ALA A 111 -1.49 4.42 4.36
N GLY A 112 -1.58 4.93 3.14
CA GLY A 112 -1.15 4.27 1.91
C GLY A 112 -2.21 3.34 1.29
N GLN A 113 -3.30 3.04 2.00
CA GLN A 113 -4.43 2.32 1.39
C GLN A 113 -5.29 3.26 0.56
N PHE A 114 -5.92 2.72 -0.48
CA PHE A 114 -6.81 3.47 -1.35
C PHE A 114 -7.94 2.57 -1.85
N ALA A 115 -9.04 3.19 -2.26
CA ALA A 115 -10.15 2.55 -2.96
C ALA A 115 -10.46 3.38 -4.21
N ALA A 116 -10.52 2.72 -5.37
CA ALA A 116 -10.72 3.39 -6.65
C ALA A 116 -11.95 2.85 -7.37
N CYS A 117 -12.76 3.75 -7.91
CA CYS A 117 -13.86 3.48 -8.82
C CYS A 117 -13.47 3.98 -10.21
N LEU A 118 -12.83 3.11 -10.99
CA LEU A 118 -12.27 3.47 -12.29
C LEU A 118 -13.31 4.01 -13.30
N PRO A 119 -14.50 3.40 -13.47
CA PRO A 119 -15.50 3.93 -14.42
C PRO A 119 -15.99 5.33 -14.07
N ASN A 120 -15.92 5.68 -12.79
CA ASN A 120 -16.43 6.92 -12.23
C ASN A 120 -15.32 7.95 -11.94
N ASN A 121 -14.08 7.65 -12.34
CA ASN A 121 -12.89 8.48 -12.04
C ASN A 121 -12.80 8.96 -10.59
N PHE A 122 -13.23 8.13 -9.64
CA PHE A 122 -13.31 8.48 -8.23
C PHE A 122 -12.30 7.67 -7.43
N VAL A 123 -11.47 8.33 -6.62
CA VAL A 123 -10.43 7.66 -5.83
C VAL A 123 -10.39 8.23 -4.43
N ILE A 124 -10.38 7.35 -3.44
CA ILE A 124 -10.18 7.70 -2.03
C ILE A 124 -8.78 7.23 -1.65
N VAL A 125 -7.95 8.13 -1.12
CA VAL A 125 -6.60 7.81 -0.66
C VAL A 125 -6.49 8.17 0.83
N LEU A 126 -5.98 7.23 1.63
CA LEU A 126 -5.60 7.49 3.02
C LEU A 126 -4.14 7.92 3.05
N GLN A 127 -3.88 9.17 3.40
CA GLN A 127 -2.52 9.69 3.57
C GLN A 127 -2.21 9.85 5.05
N GLY A 128 -1.03 9.40 5.48
CA GLY A 128 -0.52 9.70 6.81
C GLY A 128 0.04 11.11 6.81
N ARG A 129 -0.49 12.00 7.66
CA ARG A 129 0.11 13.31 7.92
C ARG A 129 1.09 13.14 9.08
N SER A 130 2.37 13.40 8.80
CA SER A 130 3.37 13.65 9.83
C SER A 130 3.50 15.16 9.98
N GLU A 131 3.51 15.69 11.20
CA GLU A 131 3.78 17.12 11.44
C GLU A 131 5.21 17.55 11.04
N THR A 132 6.04 16.61 10.55
CA THR A 132 7.42 16.87 10.09
C THR A 132 7.56 16.94 8.56
N GLU A 133 6.64 17.60 7.86
CA GLU A 133 6.93 18.07 6.49
C GLU A 133 7.77 19.35 6.54
N GLY A 134 9.08 19.14 6.73
CA GLY A 134 10.10 20.18 6.70
C GLY A 134 11.47 19.67 6.23
N VAL A 135 11.52 18.54 5.51
CA VAL A 135 12.77 18.05 4.89
C VAL A 135 12.46 17.40 3.54
N ASP A 136 12.23 18.25 2.53
CA ASP A 136 12.57 17.91 1.15
C ASP A 136 14.10 17.81 1.06
N ALA A 137 14.65 16.61 1.31
CA ALA A 137 16.03 16.30 1.02
C ALA A 137 16.15 15.73 -0.40
N VAL A 138 16.10 16.62 -1.40
CA VAL A 138 16.80 16.42 -2.66
C VAL A 138 18.18 17.10 -2.52
N ALA A 139 19.20 16.32 -2.20
CA ALA A 139 20.61 16.67 -2.32
C ALA A 139 21.37 15.49 -2.91
#